data_AF-A0A836Q9B3-F1
#
_entry.id   AF-A0A836Q9B3-F1
#
_cell.length_a   1.000
_cell.length_b   1.000
_cell.length_c   1.000
_cell.angle_alpha   90.00
_cell.angle_beta   90.00
_cell.angle_gamma   90.00
#
_symmetry.space_group_name_H-M   'P 1'
#
loop_
_entity.id
_entity.type
_entity.pdbx_description
1 polymer ?
#
loop_
_entity_poly.entity_id
_entity_poly.type
_entity_poly.pdbx_seq_one_letter_code
_entity_poly.pdbx_strand_id
1 'polypeptide(L)'
;MVSTISNLELVKDKDEYSLDDNITINVIFSLNGVIRDAFNEKNWTIAWDKNDNQFKLKYGIKLVSGGLRKHGVGSPINSYRKASIFWTRNPKLVNPMKERKIWVQVAKNFEPYVKLTVEDTRKELFDFNEPIIVSASDLGIGNHKIGAEVFVSWNKHEYVEADQEKTRAEEIEVKIS
;
A
#
# COMPACT_ATOMS: atom_id res chain seq x y z
N MET A 1 -0.32 13.36 16.71
CA MET A 1 0.35 12.86 15.48
C MET A 1 -0.76 12.44 14.53
N VAL A 2 -0.61 12.61 13.21
CA VAL A 2 -1.61 12.26 12.20
C VAL A 2 -1.04 11.14 11.33
N SER A 3 -1.89 10.31 10.74
CA SER A 3 -1.44 9.28 9.79
C SER A 3 -1.07 9.94 8.47
N THR A 4 0.05 9.56 7.84
CA THR A 4 0.50 10.21 6.59
C THR A 4 1.13 9.21 5.63
N ILE A 5 1.01 9.47 4.33
CA ILE A 5 1.79 8.77 3.32
C ILE A 5 3.20 9.38 3.28
N SER A 6 4.23 8.54 3.31
CA SER A 6 5.63 8.96 3.22
C SER A 6 6.42 8.06 2.26
N ASN A 7 7.65 8.50 1.93
CA ASN A 7 8.56 7.81 1.02
C ASN A 7 7.90 7.45 -0.31
N LEU A 8 7.07 8.35 -0.84
CA LEU A 8 6.41 8.14 -2.12
C LEU A 8 7.41 8.41 -3.24
N GLU A 9 7.81 7.35 -3.93
CA GLU A 9 8.76 7.38 -5.04
C GLU A 9 8.25 6.58 -6.25
N LEU A 10 8.74 6.95 -7.42
CA LEU A 10 8.50 6.25 -8.68
C LEU A 10 9.82 5.70 -9.19
N VAL A 11 9.86 4.39 -9.40
CA VAL A 11 11.05 3.69 -9.88
C VAL A 11 10.74 3.02 -11.22
N LYS A 12 11.39 3.50 -12.27
CA LYS A 12 11.34 2.91 -13.62
C LYS A 12 12.29 1.71 -13.73
N ASP A 13 11.94 0.74 -14.56
CA ASP A 13 12.75 -0.47 -14.77
C ASP A 13 13.97 -0.24 -15.67
N LYS A 14 13.93 0.77 -16.56
CA LYS A 14 15.01 1.11 -17.50
C LYS A 14 15.08 2.62 -17.75
N ASP A 15 16.18 3.07 -18.33
CA ASP A 15 16.37 4.49 -18.66
C ASP A 15 15.77 4.92 -19.99
N GLU A 16 15.75 4.02 -20.97
CA GLU A 16 15.29 4.26 -22.34
C GLU A 16 14.49 3.05 -22.85
N TYR A 17 13.42 3.34 -23.59
CA TYR A 17 12.46 2.37 -24.10
C TYR A 17 12.29 2.53 -25.61
N SER A 18 12.05 1.42 -26.29
CA SER A 18 11.55 1.44 -27.66
C SER A 18 10.02 1.56 -27.68
N LEU A 19 9.44 1.99 -28.80
CA LEU A 19 7.97 2.10 -28.94
C LEU A 19 7.20 0.78 -28.66
N ASP A 20 7.84 -0.36 -28.91
CA ASP A 20 7.24 -1.68 -28.72
C ASP A 20 7.40 -2.21 -27.28
N ASP A 21 8.12 -1.48 -26.41
CA ASP A 21 8.34 -1.87 -25.02
C ASP A 21 7.13 -1.60 -24.12
N ASN A 22 7.08 -2.36 -23.02
CA ASN A 22 6.26 -2.04 -21.86
C ASN A 22 7.13 -1.38 -20.79
N ILE A 23 6.72 -0.21 -20.34
CA ILE A 23 7.35 0.55 -19.26
C ILE A 23 6.77 0.06 -17.94
N THR A 24 7.63 -0.39 -17.03
CA THR A 24 7.20 -0.77 -15.67
C THR A 24 7.59 0.32 -14.69
N ILE A 25 6.60 0.98 -14.09
CA ILE A 25 6.80 1.98 -13.04
C ILE A 25 6.33 1.38 -11.72
N ASN A 26 7.26 1.16 -10.81
CA ASN A 26 6.96 0.78 -9.44
C ASN A 26 6.63 2.02 -8.63
N VAL A 27 5.46 2.04 -8.03
CA VAL A 27 5.04 3.08 -7.09
C VAL A 27 5.26 2.56 -5.68
N ILE A 28 6.25 3.13 -4.99
CA ILE A 28 6.66 2.72 -3.65
C ILE A 28 6.23 3.80 -2.68
N PHE A 29 5.58 3.42 -1.57
CA PHE A 29 5.22 4.33 -0.48
C PHE A 29 4.88 3.56 0.80
N SER A 30 4.83 4.29 1.92
CA SER A 30 4.43 3.75 3.21
C SER A 30 3.34 4.61 3.84
N LEU A 31 2.37 3.96 4.51
CA LEU A 31 1.44 4.63 5.42
C LEU A 31 1.99 4.57 6.85
N ASN A 32 2.24 5.74 7.43
CA ASN A 32 2.86 5.92 8.74
C ASN A 32 1.96 6.71 9.70
N GLY A 33 2.43 6.89 10.94
CA GLY A 33 1.74 7.63 11.98
C GLY A 33 0.75 6.79 12.79
N VAL A 34 -0.32 7.43 13.27
CA VAL A 34 -1.22 6.85 14.29
C VAL A 34 -1.79 5.51 13.87
N ILE A 35 -2.18 5.35 12.61
CA ILE A 35 -2.75 4.10 12.12
C ILE A 35 -1.77 2.92 12.23
N ARG A 36 -0.49 3.14 11.89
CA ARG A 36 0.57 2.12 11.97
C ARG A 36 0.88 1.80 13.43
N ASP A 37 0.99 2.82 14.27
CA ASP A 37 1.31 2.66 15.68
C ASP A 37 0.18 1.95 16.45
N ALA A 38 -1.06 2.29 16.14
CA ALA A 38 -2.25 1.67 16.71
C ALA A 38 -2.43 0.21 16.26
N PHE A 39 -1.85 -0.19 15.13
CA PHE A 39 -1.92 -1.58 14.67
C PHE A 39 -0.88 -2.47 15.38
N ASN A 40 -1.18 -2.85 16.62
CA ASN A 40 -0.30 -3.65 17.48
C ASN A 40 -1.08 -4.73 18.26
N GLU A 41 -0.35 -5.67 18.86
CA GLU A 41 -0.93 -6.84 19.54
C GLU A 41 -1.89 -6.50 20.69
N LYS A 42 -1.63 -5.41 21.44
CA LYS A 42 -2.55 -4.94 22.50
C LYS A 42 -3.89 -4.55 21.90
N ASN A 43 -3.86 -3.76 20.83
CA ASN A 43 -5.07 -3.28 20.17
C ASN A 43 -5.77 -4.38 19.38
N TRP A 44 -5.05 -5.35 18.82
CA TRP A 44 -5.65 -6.55 18.21
C TRP A 44 -6.44 -7.35 19.24
N THR A 45 -5.94 -7.45 20.46
CA THR A 45 -6.64 -8.15 21.55
C THR A 45 -7.94 -7.42 21.94
N ILE A 46 -7.91 -6.09 22.04
CA ILE A 46 -9.09 -5.27 22.32
C ILE A 46 -10.13 -5.41 21.21
N ALA A 47 -9.68 -5.34 19.96
CA ALA A 47 -10.52 -5.48 18.79
C ALA A 47 -11.17 -6.87 18.74
N TRP A 48 -10.41 -7.93 19.07
CA TRP A 48 -10.92 -9.29 19.19
C TRP A 48 -12.06 -9.42 20.20
N ASP A 49 -11.87 -8.89 21.41
CA ASP A 49 -12.89 -8.95 22.47
C ASP A 49 -14.18 -8.21 22.10
N LYS A 50 -14.06 -7.17 21.28
CA LYS A 50 -15.17 -6.32 20.83
C LYS A 50 -15.76 -6.75 19.49
N ASN A 51 -15.33 -7.89 18.94
CA ASN A 51 -15.73 -8.42 17.63
C ASN A 51 -15.38 -7.51 16.43
N ASP A 52 -14.41 -6.60 16.59
CA ASP A 52 -13.86 -5.76 15.52
C ASP A 52 -12.70 -6.50 14.81
N ASN A 53 -13.01 -7.66 14.24
CA ASN A 53 -11.98 -8.63 13.83
C ASN A 53 -11.41 -8.39 12.43
N GLN A 54 -11.91 -7.39 11.70
CA GLN A 54 -11.55 -7.17 10.30
C GLN A 54 -11.20 -5.71 10.05
N PHE A 55 -9.95 -5.45 9.73
CA PHE A 55 -9.48 -4.16 9.27
C PHE A 55 -9.41 -4.15 7.74
N LYS A 56 -9.91 -3.07 7.10
CA LYS A 56 -9.84 -2.90 5.64
C LYS A 56 -9.18 -1.57 5.29
N LEU A 57 -8.03 -1.66 4.62
CA LEU A 57 -7.31 -0.53 4.06
C LEU A 57 -7.54 -0.47 2.56
N LYS A 58 -8.29 0.53 2.08
CA LYS A 58 -8.43 0.78 0.65
C LYS A 58 -7.28 1.67 0.20
N TYR A 59 -6.77 1.42 -1.00
CA TYR A 59 -5.77 2.26 -1.62
C TYR A 59 -6.01 2.35 -3.12
N GLY A 60 -5.48 3.41 -3.71
CA GLY A 60 -5.38 3.47 -5.16
C GLY A 60 -4.31 4.41 -5.64
N ILE A 61 -3.89 4.14 -6.86
CA ILE A 61 -2.71 4.71 -7.50
C ILE A 61 -3.10 5.06 -8.92
N LYS A 62 -2.85 6.31 -9.30
CA LYS A 62 -3.08 6.81 -10.65
C LYS A 62 -1.82 7.47 -11.17
N LEU A 63 -1.25 6.95 -12.24
CA LEU A 63 -0.19 7.66 -12.96
C LEU A 63 -0.81 8.82 -13.74
N VAL A 64 -0.09 9.93 -13.77
CA VAL A 64 -0.51 11.15 -14.45
C VAL A 64 0.64 11.70 -15.30
N SER A 65 0.33 12.20 -16.48
CA SER A 65 1.29 12.94 -17.29
C SER A 65 1.69 14.24 -16.60
N GLY A 66 2.94 14.65 -16.79
CA GLY A 66 3.43 15.97 -16.41
C GLY A 66 2.91 17.08 -17.33
N GLY A 67 3.24 18.33 -16.99
CA GLY A 67 2.88 19.52 -17.78
C GLY A 67 1.56 20.20 -17.39
N LEU A 68 1.12 21.15 -18.23
CA LEU A 68 -0.03 22.04 -17.99
C LEU A 68 -1.39 21.33 -17.98
N ARG A 69 -1.55 20.25 -18.76
CA ARG A 69 -2.75 19.41 -18.77
C ARG A 69 -2.38 17.98 -18.40
N LYS A 70 -2.55 17.66 -17.12
CA LYS A 70 -2.34 16.30 -16.60
C LYS A 70 -3.46 15.38 -17.07
N HIS A 71 -3.12 14.33 -17.81
CA HIS A 71 -4.05 13.24 -18.15
C HIS A 71 -3.59 11.94 -17.46
N GLY A 72 -4.50 10.97 -17.33
CA GLY A 72 -4.16 9.67 -16.76
C GLY A 72 -3.30 8.86 -17.71
N VAL A 73 -2.27 8.20 -17.17
CA VAL A 73 -1.37 7.30 -17.91
C VAL A 73 -1.60 5.89 -17.41
N GLY A 74 -1.81 4.94 -18.32
CA GLY A 74 -2.09 3.54 -17.96
C GLY A 74 -3.38 3.34 -17.15
N SER A 75 -3.55 2.12 -16.63
CA SER A 75 -4.72 1.77 -15.82
C SER A 75 -4.50 2.11 -14.34
N PRO A 76 -5.45 2.81 -13.68
CA PRO A 76 -5.33 3.08 -12.25
C PRO A 76 -5.51 1.80 -11.42
N ILE A 77 -4.77 1.70 -10.32
CA ILE A 77 -4.98 0.66 -9.31
C ILE A 77 -6.04 1.18 -8.33
N ASN A 78 -7.08 0.39 -8.09
CA ASN A 78 -8.04 0.60 -7.01
C ASN A 78 -8.23 -0.74 -6.30
N SER A 79 -7.58 -0.90 -5.16
CA SER A 79 -7.55 -2.17 -4.44
C SER A 79 -7.69 -1.96 -2.93
N TYR A 80 -7.59 -3.05 -2.19
CA TYR A 80 -7.61 -3.03 -0.75
C TYR A 80 -6.74 -4.15 -0.16
N ARG A 81 -6.22 -3.91 1.04
CA ARG A 81 -5.64 -4.92 1.91
C ARG A 81 -6.59 -5.17 3.07
N LYS A 82 -6.77 -6.43 3.45
CA LYS A 82 -7.61 -6.82 4.60
C LYS A 82 -6.72 -7.43 5.66
N ALA A 83 -6.83 -6.98 6.91
CA ALA A 83 -6.21 -7.65 8.03
C ALA A 83 -7.30 -8.34 8.85
N SER A 84 -7.22 -9.67 8.96
CA SER A 84 -8.13 -10.47 9.78
C SER A 84 -7.44 -10.84 11.08
N ILE A 85 -8.04 -10.45 12.20
CA ILE A 85 -7.60 -10.78 13.54
C ILE A 85 -8.18 -12.15 13.90
N PHE A 86 -7.35 -13.04 14.43
CA PHE A 86 -7.78 -14.38 14.82
C PHE A 86 -7.02 -14.88 16.04
N TRP A 87 -7.63 -15.80 16.77
CA TRP A 87 -6.97 -16.51 17.86
C TRP A 87 -6.27 -17.77 17.33
N THR A 88 -5.07 -18.07 17.83
CA THR A 88 -4.30 -19.26 17.43
C THR A 88 -3.54 -19.87 18.58
N ARG A 89 -3.35 -21.20 18.59
CA ARG A 89 -2.45 -21.86 19.58
C ARG A 89 -1.02 -22.04 19.08
N ASN A 90 -0.71 -21.61 17.86
CA ASN A 90 0.59 -21.87 17.23
C ASN A 90 1.73 -21.14 17.98
N PRO A 91 2.64 -21.86 18.65
CA PRO A 91 3.72 -21.24 19.44
C PRO A 91 4.75 -20.49 18.58
N LYS A 92 4.76 -20.68 17.25
CA LYS A 92 5.60 -19.91 16.33
C LYS A 92 5.08 -18.50 16.05
N LEU A 93 3.77 -18.29 16.20
CA LEU A 93 3.10 -17.01 15.91
C LEU A 93 2.87 -16.18 17.17
N VAL A 94 2.69 -16.84 18.31
CA VAL A 94 2.33 -16.18 19.56
C VAL A 94 3.23 -16.67 20.70
N ASN A 95 3.63 -15.74 21.57
CA ASN A 95 4.45 -16.08 22.73
C ASN A 95 3.69 -17.09 23.62
N PRO A 96 4.25 -18.29 23.89
CA PRO A 96 3.61 -19.32 24.71
C PRO A 96 3.26 -18.87 26.14
N MET A 97 3.93 -17.83 26.66
CA MET A 97 3.72 -17.28 28.00
C MET A 97 2.59 -16.25 28.08
N LYS A 98 1.92 -15.90 26.97
CA LYS A 98 0.78 -14.97 26.98
C LYS A 98 -0.53 -15.73 27.17
N GLU A 99 -1.39 -15.21 28.04
CA GLU A 99 -2.73 -15.78 28.32
C GLU A 99 -3.64 -15.77 27.08
N ARG A 100 -3.51 -14.76 26.23
CA ARG A 100 -4.29 -14.62 24.98
C ARG A 100 -3.37 -14.64 23.78
N LYS A 101 -3.79 -15.39 22.75
CA LYS A 101 -2.99 -15.73 21.59
C LYS A 101 -3.62 -15.18 20.32
N ILE A 102 -3.63 -13.86 20.22
CA ILE A 102 -4.24 -13.14 19.09
C ILE A 102 -3.16 -12.82 18.06
N TRP A 103 -3.49 -13.08 16.79
CA TRP A 103 -2.62 -12.81 15.66
C TRP A 103 -3.40 -12.24 14.47
N VAL A 104 -2.67 -11.81 13.44
CA VAL A 104 -3.24 -11.16 12.26
C VAL A 104 -2.78 -11.86 10.97
N GLN A 105 -3.73 -11.99 10.05
CA GLN A 105 -3.50 -12.41 8.68
C GLN A 105 -3.79 -11.22 7.76
N VAL A 106 -2.80 -10.80 6.98
CA VAL A 106 -2.95 -9.73 5.98
C VAL A 106 -3.21 -10.37 4.62
N ALA A 107 -4.33 -10.07 3.99
CA ALA A 107 -4.66 -10.51 2.65
C ALA A 107 -4.41 -9.39 1.64
N LYS A 108 -3.60 -9.70 0.61
CA LYS A 108 -3.33 -8.84 -0.56
C LYS A 108 -3.77 -9.60 -1.80
N ASN A 109 -4.65 -9.03 -2.62
CA ASN A 109 -5.16 -9.69 -3.83
C ASN A 109 -5.65 -11.14 -3.59
N PHE A 110 -6.38 -11.36 -2.49
CA PHE A 110 -6.88 -12.67 -2.03
C PHE A 110 -5.83 -13.67 -1.51
N GLU A 111 -4.55 -13.33 -1.53
CA GLU A 111 -3.49 -14.15 -0.95
C GLU A 111 -3.27 -13.81 0.53
N PRO A 112 -3.39 -14.79 1.45
CA PRO A 112 -3.21 -14.57 2.87
C PRO A 112 -1.74 -14.68 3.30
N TYR A 113 -1.29 -13.68 4.05
CA TYR A 113 0.06 -13.60 4.62
C TYR A 113 -0.02 -13.54 6.14
N VAL A 114 0.72 -14.43 6.79
CA VAL A 114 0.86 -14.46 8.25
C VAL A 114 2.35 -14.30 8.56
N LYS A 115 2.74 -13.14 9.10
CA LYS A 115 4.12 -12.89 9.51
C LYS A 115 4.35 -13.38 10.94
N LEU A 116 5.61 -13.44 11.37
CA LEU A 116 5.99 -13.88 12.72
C LEU A 116 6.14 -12.73 13.72
N THR A 117 6.25 -11.49 13.23
CA THR A 117 6.44 -10.29 14.06
C THR A 117 5.37 -9.26 13.78
N VAL A 118 5.08 -8.41 14.78
CA VAL A 118 4.16 -7.27 14.63
C VAL A 118 4.69 -6.31 13.58
N GLU A 119 6.00 -6.08 13.55
CA GLU A 119 6.63 -5.16 12.61
C GLU A 119 6.50 -5.65 11.17
N ASP A 120 6.79 -6.92 10.89
CA ASP A 120 6.61 -7.47 9.54
C ASP A 120 5.14 -7.47 9.12
N THR A 121 4.22 -7.69 10.06
CA THR A 121 2.77 -7.60 9.81
C THR A 121 2.37 -6.18 9.44
N ARG A 122 2.92 -5.16 10.12
CA ARG A 122 2.71 -3.75 9.80
C ARG A 122 3.26 -3.41 8.42
N LYS A 123 4.49 -3.83 8.09
CA LYS A 123 5.08 -3.65 6.75
C LYS A 123 4.20 -4.29 5.68
N GLU A 124 3.74 -5.52 5.92
CA GLU A 124 2.85 -6.22 4.99
C GLU A 124 1.54 -5.48 4.72
N LEU A 125 1.00 -4.79 5.73
CA LEU A 125 -0.26 -4.05 5.62
C LEU A 125 -0.07 -2.62 5.07
N PHE A 126 1.01 -1.94 5.45
CA PHE A 126 1.18 -0.50 5.27
C PHE A 126 2.33 -0.08 4.35
N ASP A 127 3.17 -0.99 3.87
CA ASP A 127 4.21 -0.72 2.87
C ASP A 127 3.80 -1.23 1.49
N PHE A 128 3.94 -0.38 0.49
CA PHE A 128 3.47 -0.61 -0.86
C PHE A 128 4.63 -0.57 -1.84
N ASN A 129 4.60 -1.49 -2.78
CA ASN A 129 5.46 -1.54 -3.96
C ASN A 129 4.59 -2.14 -5.06
N GLU A 130 3.90 -1.27 -5.80
CA GLU A 130 2.89 -1.67 -6.77
C GLU A 130 3.40 -1.38 -8.18
N PRO A 131 3.61 -2.41 -9.02
CA PRO A 131 4.04 -2.21 -10.40
C PRO A 131 2.85 -1.77 -11.26
N ILE A 132 3.04 -0.72 -12.05
CA ILE A 132 2.10 -0.28 -13.09
C ILE A 132 2.78 -0.40 -14.44
N ILE A 133 2.12 -1.12 -15.35
CA ILE A 133 2.61 -1.35 -16.70
C ILE A 133 1.93 -0.37 -17.65
N VAL A 134 2.72 0.33 -18.46
CA VAL A 134 2.28 1.30 -19.47
C VAL A 134 2.91 0.90 -20.80
N SER A 135 2.13 0.88 -21.89
CA SER A 135 2.72 0.66 -23.21
C SER A 135 3.47 1.92 -23.65
N ALA A 136 4.71 1.80 -24.13
CA ALA A 136 5.46 2.92 -24.68
C ALA A 136 4.73 3.56 -25.88
N SER A 137 4.02 2.73 -26.67
CA SER A 137 3.19 3.19 -27.78
C SER A 137 2.06 4.14 -27.37
N ASP A 138 1.51 4.01 -26.15
CA ASP A 138 0.45 4.90 -25.63
C ASP A 138 0.99 6.31 -25.33
N LEU A 139 2.29 6.43 -25.06
CA LEU A 139 2.96 7.70 -24.78
C LEU A 139 3.57 8.31 -26.06
N GLY A 140 4.04 7.47 -26.99
CA GLY A 140 4.69 7.87 -28.24
C GLY A 140 6.16 8.26 -28.07
N ILE A 141 6.86 8.50 -29.18
CA ILE A 141 8.29 8.84 -29.19
C ILE A 141 8.53 10.19 -28.49
N GLY A 142 9.55 10.25 -27.64
CA GLY A 142 10.00 11.48 -26.99
C GLY A 142 10.23 11.32 -25.49
N ASN A 143 10.36 12.47 -24.82
CA ASN A 143 10.54 12.54 -23.38
C ASN A 143 9.22 12.86 -22.70
N HIS A 144 8.82 11.99 -21.78
CA HIS A 144 7.56 12.09 -21.04
C HIS A 144 7.83 12.26 -19.56
N LYS A 145 7.14 13.22 -18.93
CA LYS A 145 7.12 13.34 -17.48
C LYS A 145 5.94 12.57 -16.91
N ILE A 146 6.18 11.74 -15.91
CA ILE A 146 5.14 10.93 -15.27
C ILE A 146 5.21 11.15 -13.76
N GLY A 147 4.09 11.54 -13.18
CA GLY A 147 3.88 11.58 -11.73
C GLY A 147 2.86 10.53 -11.31
N ALA A 148 2.60 10.43 -10.00
CA ALA A 148 1.55 9.58 -9.46
C ALA A 148 0.71 10.31 -8.42
N GLU A 149 -0.57 10.02 -8.39
CA GLU A 149 -1.45 10.32 -7.27
C GLU A 149 -1.75 9.05 -6.51
N VAL A 150 -1.53 9.07 -5.19
CA VAL A 150 -1.81 7.95 -4.30
C VAL A 150 -2.88 8.38 -3.29
N PHE A 151 -3.86 7.51 -3.07
CA PHE A 151 -4.81 7.66 -1.98
C PHE A 151 -4.86 6.39 -1.13
N VAL A 152 -5.11 6.56 0.17
CA VAL A 152 -5.41 5.48 1.10
C VAL A 152 -6.59 5.89 2.00
N SER A 153 -7.40 4.93 2.44
CA SER A 153 -8.47 5.19 3.41
C SER A 153 -8.78 3.95 4.24
N TRP A 154 -9.20 4.17 5.48
CA TRP A 154 -9.63 3.13 6.40
C TRP A 154 -10.85 3.57 7.19
N ASN A 155 -11.61 2.60 7.69
CA ASN A 155 -12.79 2.85 8.50
C ASN A 155 -12.43 3.02 9.96
N LYS A 156 -13.41 3.44 10.77
CA LYS A 156 -13.29 3.48 12.21
C LYS A 156 -13.20 2.06 12.76
N HIS A 157 -12.29 1.89 13.71
CA HIS A 157 -12.08 0.67 14.49
C HIS A 157 -11.93 1.04 15.97
N GLU A 158 -11.96 0.04 16.84
CA GLU A 158 -11.89 0.24 18.30
C GLU A 158 -10.61 0.92 18.79
N TYR A 159 -9.56 0.90 17.96
CA TYR A 159 -8.25 1.44 18.27
C TYR A 159 -7.82 2.60 17.36
N VAL A 160 -8.64 2.98 16.38
CA VAL A 160 -8.31 4.05 15.43
C VAL A 160 -9.57 4.66 14.79
N GLU A 161 -9.61 5.98 14.67
CA GLU A 161 -10.69 6.66 13.97
C GLU A 161 -10.59 6.49 12.45
N ALA A 162 -11.73 6.63 11.76
CA ALA A 162 -11.76 6.62 10.30
C ALA A 162 -10.99 7.81 9.75
N ASP A 163 -10.22 7.59 8.68
CA ASP A 163 -9.51 8.68 8.01
C ASP A 163 -9.10 8.29 6.59
N GLN A 164 -8.58 9.27 5.85
CA GLN A 164 -8.03 9.10 4.52
C GLN A 164 -6.83 10.01 4.30
N GLU A 165 -5.90 9.55 3.47
CA GLU A 165 -4.73 10.32 3.08
C GLU A 165 -4.57 10.30 1.57
N LYS A 166 -4.19 11.45 1.00
CA LYS A 166 -3.93 11.59 -0.43
C LYS A 166 -2.67 12.42 -0.63
N THR A 167 -1.77 11.92 -1.47
CA THR A 167 -0.54 12.65 -1.82
C THR A 167 -0.19 12.45 -3.30
N ARG A 168 0.83 13.16 -3.75
CA ARG A 168 1.36 13.10 -5.11
C ARG A 168 2.87 12.86 -5.08
N ALA A 169 3.34 11.99 -5.95
CA ALA A 169 4.76 11.74 -6.17
C ALA A 169 5.38 12.88 -6.98
N GLU A 170 6.69 13.06 -6.85
CA GLU A 170 7.47 13.85 -7.79
C GLU A 170 7.44 13.21 -9.19
N GLU A 171 7.65 14.03 -10.22
CA GLU A 171 7.62 13.57 -11.61
C GLU A 171 8.97 12.95 -12.00
N ILE A 172 8.92 11.79 -12.64
CA ILE A 172 10.08 11.15 -13.28
C ILE A 172 10.04 11.35 -14.80
N GLU A 173 11.21 11.27 -15.44
CA GLU A 173 11.33 11.33 -16.90
C GLU A 173 11.49 9.94 -17.50
N VAL A 174 10.69 9.67 -18.53
CA VAL A 174 10.71 8.45 -19.33
C VAL A 174 11.02 8.82 -20.77
N LYS A 175 12.05 8.21 -21.35
CA LYS A 175 12.52 8.45 -22.71
C LYS A 175 12.14 7.28 -23.61
N ILE A 176 11.48 7.58 -24.73
CA ILE A 176 11.07 6.59 -25.74
C ILE A 176 11.72 6.97 -27.07
N SER A 177 12.48 6.04 -27.68
CA SER A 177 13.17 6.20 -28.96
C SER A 177 12.71 5.23 -30.04
#